data_AF-I7LBJ8-F1
#
_entry.id   AF-I7LBJ8-F1
#
_cell.length_a   1.000
_cell.length_b   1.000
_cell.length_c   1.000
_cell.angle_alpha   90.00
_cell.angle_beta   90.00
_cell.angle_gamma   90.00
#
_symmetry.space_group_name_H-M   'P 1'
#
loop_
_entity.id
_entity.type
_entity.pdbx_description
1 polymer ?
#
loop_
_entity_poly.entity_id
_entity_poly.type
_entity_poly.pdbx_seq_one_letter_code
_entity_poly.pdbx_strand_id
1 'polypeptide(L)'
;MTTPGSPHRRIPSPGDLAGRAGARKAPRPGGPTGPSPEKFGRIDDEGRVLAFVDGGEREVGQWQAGSKDEGLRHFARRFEDLRTEVDMLERRLRDQPGDAAAIRSSAREIAEGLPTAAVLGDREALRRRLDGIVEDSFAVAERFDRDREEAAKRALERKTALAEEAETIAAESTDWKAAGDRLAAIVEEWRSIDGPGRSKDRPLWARLSKARSAFKQRRGSHFADLDRQRAQARRRKEELVAAAEEIQDSEDWAETGRKFRDLMREWKAAGHAPRAQDDRLWERFSAAQDRFFDRRHAVEAERDREFEANAKAKDELLESYGPRIDAAGSIDEARGLLRELQERWEDAGFVPRSKKQAYEEKIRGLEERVADAERAEWRRTDPEARARVEQFAGRAEDLARQAADAAKAGKEKKAEELSAQAEQWREWARTADEALKDR
;
A
#
# COMPACT_ATOMS: atom_id res chain seq x y z
N MET A 1 7.38 60.99 -6.06
CA MET A 1 8.80 60.64 -5.99
C MET A 1 9.07 59.52 -6.98
N THR A 2 9.58 59.95 -8.13
CA THR A 2 10.49 59.28 -9.08
C THR A 2 10.45 57.75 -9.18
N THR A 3 9.67 57.28 -10.16
CA THR A 3 9.88 56.06 -10.93
C THR A 3 11.22 56.13 -11.68
N PRO A 4 12.07 55.09 -11.71
CA PRO A 4 13.11 54.96 -12.72
C PRO A 4 12.50 54.33 -13.97
N GLY A 5 12.40 55.11 -15.04
CA GLY A 5 11.95 54.68 -16.36
C GLY A 5 13.06 54.02 -17.19
N SER A 6 12.64 52.97 -17.90
CA SER A 6 12.94 52.59 -19.31
C SER A 6 14.41 52.54 -19.78
N PRO A 7 14.79 51.53 -20.62
CA PRO A 7 14.39 51.64 -22.02
C PRO A 7 13.98 50.34 -22.71
N HIS A 8 12.91 50.48 -23.50
CA HIS A 8 12.57 49.60 -24.62
C HIS A 8 13.76 49.53 -25.60
N ARG A 9 14.17 48.31 -25.94
CA ARG A 9 15.18 48.06 -26.96
C ARG A 9 14.57 48.35 -28.33
N ARG A 10 15.09 49.38 -29.01
CA ARG A 10 14.73 49.76 -30.38
C ARG A 10 15.10 48.62 -31.33
N ILE A 11 14.19 48.28 -32.23
CA ILE A 11 14.48 47.47 -33.43
C ILE A 11 15.19 48.40 -34.42
N PRO A 12 16.40 48.07 -34.92
CA PRO A 12 17.08 48.90 -35.91
C PRO A 12 16.34 48.85 -37.25
N SER A 13 16.15 50.02 -37.86
CA SER A 13 15.67 50.17 -39.23
C SER A 13 16.81 49.85 -40.22
N PRO A 14 16.54 49.40 -41.47
CA PRO A 14 17.56 48.96 -42.44
C PRO A 14 18.68 49.95 -42.80
N GLY A 15 18.68 51.17 -42.26
CA GLY A 15 19.70 52.21 -42.49
C GLY A 15 20.90 52.20 -41.54
N ASP A 16 20.86 51.49 -40.41
CA ASP A 16 21.85 51.63 -39.32
C ASP A 16 23.03 50.64 -39.34
N LEU A 17 23.19 49.84 -40.41
CA LEU A 17 24.35 48.94 -40.60
C LEU A 17 25.42 49.47 -41.58
N ALA A 18 25.33 50.73 -41.99
CA ALA A 18 26.31 51.34 -42.87
C ALA A 18 27.41 52.06 -42.07
N GLY A 19 28.56 51.39 -41.84
CA GLY A 19 29.79 52.14 -41.54
C GLY A 19 30.94 51.38 -40.85
N ARG A 20 31.80 50.76 -41.66
CA ARG A 20 33.28 50.71 -41.60
C ARG A 20 33.82 49.35 -42.04
N ALA A 21 33.77 49.09 -43.35
CA ALA A 21 34.68 48.15 -43.99
C ALA A 21 35.98 48.89 -44.31
N GLY A 22 37.09 48.40 -43.77
CA GLY A 22 38.42 48.88 -44.11
C GLY A 22 38.68 48.79 -45.62
N ALA A 23 39.42 49.77 -46.13
CA ALA A 23 39.85 49.84 -47.52
C ALA A 23 40.65 48.59 -47.90
N ARG A 24 39.97 47.57 -48.43
CA ARG A 24 40.59 46.57 -49.30
C ARG A 24 40.71 47.24 -50.67
N LYS A 25 41.95 47.40 -51.13
CA LYS A 25 42.27 47.78 -52.51
C LYS A 25 41.35 47.01 -53.46
N ALA A 26 40.63 47.75 -54.30
CA ALA A 26 39.89 47.16 -55.41
C ALA A 26 40.84 46.24 -56.19
N PRO A 27 40.45 45.00 -56.50
CA PRO A 27 41.16 44.25 -57.50
C PRO A 27 41.04 45.07 -58.79
N ARG A 28 42.19 45.38 -59.41
CA ARG A 28 42.21 45.87 -60.79
C ARG A 28 41.32 44.95 -61.63
N PRO A 29 40.56 45.47 -62.61
CA PRO A 29 39.93 44.59 -63.57
C PRO A 29 41.04 43.77 -64.22
N GLY A 30 41.09 42.48 -63.89
CA GLY A 30 41.88 41.55 -64.67
C GLY A 30 41.37 41.67 -66.09
N GLY A 31 42.27 41.94 -67.04
CA GLY A 31 41.95 41.74 -68.45
C GLY A 31 41.38 40.33 -68.67
N PRO A 32 40.67 40.07 -69.77
CA PRO A 32 39.95 38.82 -69.96
C PRO A 32 40.93 37.63 -69.90
N THR A 33 41.02 36.99 -68.75
CA THR A 33 41.63 35.66 -68.57
C THR A 33 40.57 34.61 -68.85
N GLY A 34 39.90 34.74 -69.99
CA GLY A 34 39.20 33.64 -70.63
C GLY A 34 40.18 32.93 -71.57
N PRO A 35 39.93 31.66 -71.93
CA PRO A 35 40.67 31.02 -73.01
C PRO A 35 40.63 31.94 -74.24
N SER A 36 41.80 32.24 -74.81
CA SER A 36 41.88 33.01 -76.05
C SER A 36 41.05 32.29 -77.12
N PRO A 37 39.89 32.82 -77.55
CA PRO A 37 38.97 32.09 -78.42
C PRO A 37 39.59 31.78 -79.78
N GLU A 38 40.58 32.57 -80.17
CA GLU A 38 41.47 32.38 -81.32
C GLU A 38 42.22 31.03 -81.32
N LYS A 39 42.43 30.41 -80.15
CA LYS A 39 43.06 29.09 -80.02
C LYS A 39 42.12 27.94 -80.40
N PHE A 40 40.81 28.20 -80.42
CA PHE A 40 39.78 27.19 -80.62
C PHE A 40 39.01 27.38 -81.93
N GLY A 41 39.28 28.48 -82.66
CA GLY A 41 38.75 28.69 -84.00
C GLY A 41 39.08 30.07 -84.57
N ARG A 42 38.72 30.26 -85.84
CA ARG A 42 38.91 31.51 -86.60
C ARG A 42 37.66 31.87 -87.40
N ILE A 43 37.53 33.14 -87.76
CA ILE A 43 36.50 33.62 -88.69
C ILE A 43 37.16 34.00 -90.01
N ASP A 44 36.76 33.37 -91.11
CA ASP A 44 37.31 33.66 -92.42
C ASP A 44 36.79 34.99 -92.99
N ASP A 45 37.23 35.36 -94.20
CA ASP A 45 36.86 36.63 -94.83
C ASP A 45 35.43 36.65 -95.37
N GLU A 46 34.78 35.48 -95.46
CA GLU A 46 33.38 35.29 -95.84
C GLU A 46 32.45 35.28 -94.62
N GLY A 47 33.01 35.46 -93.42
CA GLY A 47 32.30 35.48 -92.15
C GLY A 47 31.89 34.10 -91.65
N ARG A 48 32.45 33.00 -92.17
CA ARG A 48 32.24 31.65 -91.63
C ARG A 48 33.12 31.44 -90.41
N VAL A 49 32.53 30.89 -89.36
CA VAL A 49 33.22 30.58 -88.10
C VAL A 49 33.67 29.12 -88.17
N LEU A 50 34.99 28.93 -88.16
CA LEU A 50 35.66 27.64 -88.24
C LEU A 50 36.23 27.28 -86.87
N ALA A 51 35.74 26.21 -86.25
CA ALA A 51 36.32 25.66 -85.02
C ALA A 51 37.41 24.65 -85.34
N PHE A 52 38.47 24.63 -84.54
CA PHE A 52 39.52 23.60 -84.63
C PHE A 52 39.05 22.34 -83.90
N VAL A 53 38.90 21.23 -84.63
CA VAL A 53 38.43 19.94 -84.10
C VAL A 53 39.30 18.83 -84.69
N ASP A 54 39.88 17.98 -83.85
CA ASP A 54 40.68 16.80 -84.24
C ASP A 54 41.80 17.09 -85.27
N GLY A 55 42.41 18.28 -85.19
CA GLY A 55 43.46 18.71 -86.12
C GLY A 55 42.95 19.20 -87.48
N GLY A 56 41.63 19.31 -87.67
CA GLY A 56 40.97 19.91 -88.83
C GLY A 56 40.15 21.17 -88.49
N GLU A 57 39.66 21.84 -89.53
CA GLU A 57 38.76 23.00 -89.41
C GLU A 57 37.32 22.57 -89.74
N ARG A 58 36.38 22.93 -88.86
CA ARG A 58 34.95 22.67 -89.06
C ARG A 58 34.15 23.95 -89.01
N GLU A 59 33.27 24.15 -89.98
CA GLU A 59 32.28 25.22 -89.93
C GLU A 59 31.25 24.97 -88.81
N VAL A 60 31.16 25.92 -87.88
CA VAL A 60 30.28 25.87 -86.72
C VAL A 60 29.20 26.96 -86.74
N GLY A 61 29.27 27.89 -87.70
CA GLY A 61 28.27 28.92 -87.91
C GLY A 61 28.77 30.05 -88.80
N GLN A 62 27.94 31.08 -88.96
CA GLN A 62 28.25 32.27 -89.75
C GLN A 62 28.06 33.53 -88.89
N TRP A 63 28.95 34.51 -89.04
CA TRP A 63 28.96 35.79 -88.36
C TRP A 63 28.97 36.92 -89.38
N GLN A 64 27.87 37.66 -89.47
CA GLN A 64 27.66 38.73 -90.46
C GLN A 64 27.44 40.12 -89.81
N ALA A 65 27.51 40.20 -88.48
CA ALA A 65 27.15 41.41 -87.73
C ALA A 65 28.25 41.81 -86.74
N GLY A 66 29.13 42.73 -87.11
CA GLY A 66 30.19 43.28 -86.24
C GLY A 66 31.59 42.78 -86.57
N SER A 67 32.54 43.01 -85.66
CA SER A 67 33.94 42.63 -85.86
C SER A 67 34.18 41.11 -85.68
N LYS A 68 35.24 40.57 -86.29
CA LYS A 68 35.62 39.15 -86.15
C LYS A 68 35.90 38.76 -84.68
N ASP A 69 36.50 39.68 -83.92
CA ASP A 69 36.80 39.52 -82.49
C ASP A 69 35.53 39.44 -81.62
N GLU A 70 34.49 40.23 -81.95
CA GLU A 70 33.16 40.11 -81.32
C GLU A 70 32.48 38.77 -81.65
N GLY A 71 32.61 38.29 -82.89
CA GLY A 71 32.11 36.97 -83.29
C GLY A 71 32.77 35.84 -82.52
N LEU A 72 34.10 35.83 -82.43
CA LEU A 72 34.85 34.84 -81.64
C LEU A 72 34.41 34.84 -80.17
N ARG A 73 34.23 36.01 -79.56
CA ARG A 73 33.68 36.15 -78.20
C ARG A 73 32.26 35.60 -78.06
N HIS A 74 31.39 35.80 -79.07
CA HIS A 74 30.02 35.29 -79.04
C HIS A 74 29.97 33.76 -78.96
N PHE A 75 30.72 33.07 -79.82
CA PHE A 75 30.77 31.60 -79.82
C PHE A 75 31.53 31.03 -78.61
N ALA A 76 32.51 31.77 -78.06
CA ALA A 76 33.16 31.42 -76.81
C ALA A 76 32.22 31.58 -75.60
N ARG A 77 31.35 32.60 -75.60
CA ARG A 77 30.35 32.78 -74.55
C ARG A 77 29.38 31.60 -74.48
N ARG A 78 28.93 31.10 -75.64
CA ARG A 78 28.07 29.91 -75.70
C ARG A 78 28.76 28.65 -75.14
N PHE A 79 30.08 28.52 -75.33
CA PHE A 79 30.85 27.45 -74.68
C PHE A 79 30.88 27.60 -73.15
N GLU A 80 31.09 28.83 -72.66
CA GLU A 80 31.07 29.13 -71.22
C GLU A 80 29.68 28.87 -70.59
N ASP A 81 28.60 29.10 -71.32
CA ASP A 81 27.24 28.79 -70.86
C ASP A 81 27.06 27.27 -70.71
N LEU A 82 27.51 26.45 -71.68
CA LEU A 82 27.54 24.98 -71.54
C LEU A 82 28.43 24.51 -70.40
N ARG A 83 29.60 25.13 -70.21
CA ARG A 83 30.48 24.81 -69.07
C ARG A 83 29.76 25.06 -67.75
N THR A 84 29.05 26.17 -67.65
CA THR A 84 28.27 26.52 -66.46
C THR A 84 27.17 25.51 -66.20
N GLU A 85 26.48 25.02 -67.23
CA GLU A 85 25.48 23.96 -67.10
C GLU A 85 26.09 22.65 -66.56
N VAL A 86 27.26 22.25 -67.07
CA VAL A 86 28.01 21.10 -66.54
C VAL A 86 28.44 21.32 -65.09
N ASP A 87 28.93 22.51 -64.73
CA ASP A 87 29.25 22.86 -63.34
C ASP A 87 28.02 22.72 -62.43
N MET A 88 26.82 23.09 -62.91
CA MET A 88 25.58 22.92 -62.17
C MET A 88 25.20 21.44 -62.01
N LEU A 89 25.37 20.62 -63.05
CA LEU A 89 25.11 19.18 -62.97
C LEU A 89 26.04 18.48 -61.97
N GLU A 90 27.33 18.81 -61.96
CA GLU A 90 28.30 18.28 -60.99
C GLU A 90 27.91 18.65 -59.56
N ARG A 91 27.54 19.91 -59.32
CA ARG A 91 27.11 20.37 -58.01
C ARG A 91 25.82 19.69 -57.58
N ARG A 92 24.85 19.59 -58.48
CA ARG A 92 23.56 18.94 -58.22
C ARG A 92 23.73 17.46 -57.92
N LEU A 93 24.66 16.76 -58.59
CA LEU A 93 24.94 15.35 -58.31
C LEU A 93 25.47 15.16 -56.88
N ARG A 94 26.25 16.13 -56.40
CA ARG A 94 26.81 16.15 -55.05
C ARG A 94 25.75 16.49 -53.98
N ASP A 95 24.92 17.49 -54.25
CA ASP A 95 23.96 18.03 -53.29
C ASP A 95 22.62 17.27 -53.29
N GLN A 96 22.27 16.60 -54.40
CA GLN A 96 21.02 15.86 -54.61
C GLN A 96 21.27 14.46 -55.21
N PRO A 97 21.81 13.50 -54.42
CA PRO A 97 22.10 12.14 -54.88
C PRO A 97 20.89 11.39 -55.45
N GLY A 98 19.68 11.69 -54.97
CA GLY A 98 18.43 11.08 -55.46
C GLY A 98 18.08 11.43 -56.91
N ASP A 99 18.64 12.52 -57.44
CA ASP A 99 18.42 12.97 -58.83
C ASP A 99 19.46 12.39 -59.81
N ALA A 100 20.37 11.53 -59.34
CA ALA A 100 21.48 11.01 -60.12
C ALA A 100 21.06 10.42 -61.49
N ALA A 101 19.89 9.77 -61.56
CA ALA A 101 19.37 9.24 -62.82
C ALA A 101 18.94 10.33 -63.82
N ALA A 102 18.30 11.40 -63.36
CA ALA A 102 17.92 12.53 -64.18
C ALA A 102 19.15 13.34 -64.63
N ILE A 103 20.09 13.57 -63.70
CA ILE A 103 21.36 14.26 -63.97
C ILE A 103 22.16 13.50 -65.04
N ARG A 104 22.19 12.17 -64.96
CA ARG A 104 22.83 11.32 -65.98
C ARG A 104 22.19 11.49 -67.36
N SER A 105 20.86 11.59 -67.45
CA SER A 105 20.17 11.83 -68.73
C SER A 105 20.57 13.17 -69.32
N SER A 106 20.51 14.24 -68.52
CA SER A 106 20.92 15.58 -68.95
C SER A 106 22.39 15.64 -69.36
N ALA A 107 23.29 14.97 -68.62
CA ALA A 107 24.70 14.88 -69.00
C ALA A 107 24.89 14.15 -70.34
N ARG A 108 24.16 13.05 -70.59
CA ARG A 108 24.20 12.35 -71.89
C ARG A 108 23.68 13.22 -73.03
N GLU A 109 22.57 13.92 -72.83
CA GLU A 109 21.98 14.81 -73.83
C GLU A 109 22.95 15.94 -74.23
N ILE A 110 23.57 16.61 -73.24
CA ILE A 110 24.58 17.64 -73.50
C ILE A 110 25.78 17.03 -74.24
N ALA A 111 26.23 15.85 -73.84
CA ALA A 111 27.37 15.18 -74.43
C ALA A 111 27.09 14.76 -75.88
N GLU A 112 25.88 14.28 -76.19
CA GLU A 112 25.43 13.93 -77.54
C GLU A 112 25.30 15.16 -78.46
N GLY A 113 24.89 16.32 -77.91
CA GLY A 113 24.80 17.58 -78.65
C GLY A 113 26.14 18.29 -78.88
N LEU A 114 27.18 17.97 -78.08
CA LEU A 114 28.47 18.66 -78.11
C LEU A 114 29.22 18.60 -79.46
N PRO A 115 29.22 17.47 -80.21
CA PRO A 115 29.86 17.39 -81.52
C PRO A 115 29.26 18.37 -82.54
N THR A 116 27.96 18.66 -82.49
CA THR A 116 27.27 19.55 -83.44
C THR A 116 27.07 20.97 -82.92
N ALA A 117 27.46 21.24 -81.68
CA ALA A 117 27.30 22.55 -81.05
C ALA A 117 28.08 23.66 -81.77
N ALA A 118 27.42 24.80 -81.95
CA ALA A 118 27.99 26.02 -82.51
C ALA A 118 28.73 26.82 -81.42
N VAL A 119 29.90 26.34 -80.99
CA VAL A 119 30.68 26.90 -79.86
C VAL A 119 32.19 26.89 -80.12
N LEU A 120 32.94 27.82 -79.51
CA LEU A 120 34.41 27.86 -79.59
C LEU A 120 35.02 27.64 -78.20
N GLY A 121 35.65 26.48 -77.98
CA GLY A 121 36.26 26.10 -76.70
C GLY A 121 36.73 24.64 -76.68
N ASP A 122 37.27 24.21 -75.55
CA ASP A 122 37.79 22.84 -75.35
C ASP A 122 36.64 21.83 -75.17
N ARG A 123 36.10 21.37 -76.30
CA ARG A 123 35.00 20.39 -76.34
C ARG A 123 35.41 19.04 -75.79
N GLU A 124 36.66 18.62 -75.99
CA GLU A 124 37.14 17.35 -75.44
C GLU A 124 37.18 17.37 -73.93
N ALA A 125 37.68 18.45 -73.31
CA ALA A 125 37.66 18.60 -71.86
C ALA A 125 36.24 18.59 -71.31
N LEU A 126 35.29 19.25 -71.98
CA LEU A 126 33.89 19.26 -71.56
C LEU A 126 33.24 17.87 -71.71
N ARG A 127 33.54 17.15 -72.80
CA ARG A 127 33.12 15.74 -73.00
C ARG A 127 33.64 14.85 -71.87
N ARG A 128 34.94 14.94 -71.54
CA ARG A 128 35.55 14.17 -70.43
C ARG A 128 34.85 14.41 -69.09
N ARG A 129 34.46 15.67 -68.82
CA ARG A 129 33.69 16.01 -67.61
C ARG A 129 32.30 15.38 -67.62
N LEU A 130 31.58 15.49 -68.74
CA LEU A 130 30.25 14.90 -68.91
C LEU A 130 30.28 13.37 -68.75
N ASP A 131 31.29 12.71 -69.33
CA ASP A 131 31.49 11.27 -69.18
C ASP A 131 31.76 10.89 -67.71
N GLY A 132 32.57 11.68 -67.00
CA GLY A 132 32.79 11.55 -65.56
C GLY A 132 31.51 11.70 -64.75
N ILE A 133 30.65 12.68 -65.06
CA ILE A 133 29.33 12.84 -64.42
C ILE A 133 28.45 11.61 -64.65
N VAL A 134 28.46 11.06 -65.87
CA VAL A 134 27.68 9.85 -66.19
C VAL A 134 28.17 8.66 -65.36
N GLU A 135 29.48 8.45 -65.27
CA GLU A 135 30.07 7.39 -64.45
C GLU A 135 29.77 7.56 -62.96
N ASP A 136 30.07 8.73 -62.40
CA ASP A 136 29.84 9.07 -60.99
C ASP A 136 28.35 8.93 -60.62
N SER A 137 27.44 9.28 -61.54
CA SER A 137 26.00 9.17 -61.28
C SER A 137 25.52 7.75 -60.98
N PHE A 138 26.16 6.72 -61.55
CA PHE A 138 25.81 5.33 -61.24
C PHE A 138 26.24 4.97 -59.81
N ALA A 139 27.48 5.33 -59.44
CA ALA A 139 28.00 5.08 -58.10
C ALA A 139 27.22 5.86 -57.02
N VAL A 140 26.83 7.11 -57.30
CA VAL A 140 26.02 7.93 -56.41
C VAL A 140 24.61 7.36 -56.24
N ALA A 141 23.97 6.92 -57.33
CA ALA A 141 22.64 6.29 -57.27
C ALA A 141 22.67 4.99 -56.45
N GLU A 142 23.66 4.12 -56.68
CA GLU A 142 23.78 2.85 -55.94
C GLU A 142 24.00 3.08 -54.43
N ARG A 143 24.86 4.04 -54.07
CA ARG A 143 25.09 4.41 -52.67
C ARG A 143 23.82 4.98 -52.03
N PHE A 144 23.12 5.87 -52.73
CA PHE A 144 21.86 6.44 -52.23
C PHE A 144 20.79 5.37 -52.00
N ASP A 145 20.63 4.42 -52.92
CA ASP A 145 19.69 3.32 -52.77
C ASP A 145 20.05 2.40 -51.59
N ARG A 146 21.33 2.05 -51.45
CA ARG A 146 21.84 1.28 -50.31
C ARG A 146 21.59 1.98 -48.98
N ASP A 147 21.91 3.26 -48.87
CA ASP A 147 21.71 4.04 -47.65
C ASP A 147 20.23 4.13 -47.27
N ARG A 148 19.34 4.28 -48.26
CA ARG A 148 17.87 4.24 -48.06
C ARG A 148 17.38 2.88 -47.59
N GLU A 149 17.85 1.79 -48.20
CA GLU A 149 17.49 0.43 -47.82
C GLU A 149 17.94 0.11 -46.39
N GLU A 150 19.16 0.49 -46.03
CA GLU A 150 19.67 0.34 -44.67
C GLU A 150 18.90 1.20 -43.67
N ALA A 151 18.60 2.46 -44.01
CA ALA A 151 17.78 3.33 -43.16
C ALA A 151 16.38 2.75 -42.94
N ALA A 152 15.75 2.23 -44.00
CA ALA A 152 14.47 1.54 -43.93
C ALA A 152 14.54 0.28 -43.06
N LYS A 153 15.62 -0.51 -43.16
CA LYS A 153 15.86 -1.67 -42.30
C LYS A 153 16.00 -1.28 -40.83
N ARG A 154 16.84 -0.29 -40.52
CA ARG A 154 17.02 0.24 -39.15
C ARG A 154 15.71 0.77 -38.57
N ALA A 155 14.94 1.49 -39.37
CA ALA A 155 13.63 2.01 -38.97
C ALA A 155 12.64 0.87 -38.66
N LEU A 156 12.61 -0.18 -39.49
CA LEU A 156 11.77 -1.35 -39.29
C LEU A 156 12.15 -2.11 -38.01
N GLU A 157 13.44 -2.36 -37.80
CA GLU A 157 13.96 -3.02 -36.60
C GLU A 157 13.61 -2.24 -35.34
N ARG A 158 13.82 -0.92 -35.34
CA ARG A 158 13.49 -0.07 -34.19
C ARG A 158 12.00 -0.06 -33.91
N LYS A 159 11.16 0.11 -34.93
CA LYS A 159 9.69 0.05 -34.79
C LYS A 159 9.21 -1.31 -34.30
N THR A 160 9.83 -2.40 -34.74
CA THR A 160 9.52 -3.75 -34.26
C THR A 160 9.84 -3.88 -32.77
N ALA A 161 11.03 -3.45 -32.34
CA ALA A 161 11.42 -3.47 -30.93
C ALA A 161 10.49 -2.62 -30.04
N LEU A 162 10.06 -1.44 -30.53
CA LEU A 162 9.09 -0.59 -29.83
C LEU A 162 7.71 -1.26 -29.66
N ALA A 163 7.24 -1.99 -30.67
CA ALA A 163 6.00 -2.74 -30.59
C ALA A 163 6.10 -3.90 -29.60
N GLU A 164 7.20 -4.65 -29.61
CA GLU A 164 7.46 -5.75 -28.68
C GLU A 164 7.56 -5.26 -27.23
N GLU A 165 8.29 -4.17 -26.99
CA GLU A 165 8.38 -3.56 -25.66
C GLU A 165 7.01 -3.12 -25.14
N ALA A 166 6.18 -2.50 -26.00
CA ALA A 166 4.82 -2.14 -25.62
C ALA A 166 3.94 -3.35 -25.30
N GLU A 167 4.10 -4.46 -26.03
CA GLU A 167 3.42 -5.73 -25.77
C GLU A 167 3.82 -6.31 -24.41
N THR A 168 5.12 -6.33 -24.08
CA THR A 168 5.62 -6.76 -22.77
C THR A 168 5.08 -5.87 -21.64
N ILE A 169 5.15 -4.54 -21.80
CA ILE A 169 4.61 -3.60 -20.80
C ILE A 169 3.11 -3.85 -20.57
N ALA A 170 2.35 -4.07 -21.64
CA ALA A 170 0.92 -4.34 -21.55
C ALA A 170 0.59 -5.70 -20.90
N ALA A 171 1.49 -6.69 -21.02
CA ALA A 171 1.30 -8.04 -20.52
C ALA A 171 1.78 -8.22 -19.06
N GLU A 172 2.86 -7.55 -18.65
CA GLU A 172 3.55 -7.91 -17.41
C GLU A 172 3.59 -6.78 -16.39
N SER A 173 3.53 -5.52 -16.83
CA SER A 173 3.76 -4.41 -15.92
C SER A 173 2.60 -4.22 -14.92
N THR A 174 2.98 -4.08 -13.65
CA THR A 174 2.09 -3.76 -12.53
C THR A 174 2.26 -2.32 -12.04
N ASP A 175 3.34 -1.64 -12.45
CA ASP A 175 3.51 -0.20 -12.21
C ASP A 175 2.73 0.60 -13.25
N TRP A 176 1.46 0.86 -12.94
CA TRP A 176 0.53 1.55 -13.83
C TRP A 176 0.96 2.96 -14.24
N LYS A 177 1.80 3.64 -13.46
CA LYS A 177 2.26 5.00 -13.75
C LYS A 177 3.47 4.94 -14.67
N ALA A 178 4.54 4.27 -14.24
CA ALA A 178 5.77 4.18 -15.03
C ALA A 178 5.53 3.51 -16.39
N ALA A 179 4.70 2.46 -16.43
CA ALA A 179 4.30 1.80 -17.68
C ALA A 179 3.51 2.73 -18.61
N GLY A 180 2.62 3.55 -18.05
CA GLY A 180 1.85 4.54 -18.81
C GLY A 180 2.75 5.60 -19.44
N ASP A 181 3.70 6.12 -18.66
CA ASP A 181 4.67 7.12 -19.12
C ASP A 181 5.60 6.53 -20.19
N ARG A 182 6.06 5.28 -20.02
CA ARG A 182 6.88 4.59 -21.03
C ARG A 182 6.11 4.34 -22.33
N LEU A 183 4.86 3.89 -22.26
CA LEU A 183 4.01 3.71 -23.45
C LEU A 183 3.74 5.03 -24.19
N ALA A 184 3.70 6.16 -23.49
CA ALA A 184 3.62 7.48 -24.13
C ALA A 184 4.93 7.83 -24.85
N ALA A 185 6.08 7.61 -24.18
CA ALA A 185 7.39 7.84 -24.78
C ALA A 185 7.64 6.98 -26.04
N ILE A 186 7.21 5.71 -26.03
CA ILE A 186 7.28 4.80 -27.18
C ILE A 186 6.56 5.38 -28.41
N VAL A 187 5.42 6.06 -28.21
CA VAL A 187 4.64 6.65 -29.32
C VAL A 187 5.31 7.89 -29.88
N GLU A 188 5.91 8.72 -29.03
CA GLU A 188 6.69 9.86 -29.51
C GLU A 188 7.94 9.40 -30.26
N GLU A 189 8.62 8.38 -29.75
CA GLU A 189 9.75 7.77 -30.45
C GLU A 189 9.35 7.18 -31.80
N TRP A 190 8.23 6.44 -31.84
CA TRP A 190 7.65 5.90 -33.08
C TRP A 190 7.42 6.99 -34.14
N ARG A 191 6.92 8.16 -33.74
CA ARG A 191 6.64 9.30 -34.62
C ARG A 191 7.91 9.94 -35.15
N SER A 192 9.01 9.90 -34.40
CA SER A 192 10.30 10.46 -34.81
C SER A 192 11.05 9.60 -35.85
N ILE A 193 10.65 8.34 -36.03
CA ILE A 193 11.29 7.41 -36.97
C ILE A 193 10.62 7.49 -38.33
N ASP A 194 11.35 8.01 -39.32
CA ASP A 194 10.97 7.95 -40.73
C ASP A 194 10.81 6.49 -41.17
N GLY A 195 9.60 6.15 -41.58
CA GLY A 195 9.20 4.76 -41.76
C GLY A 195 9.68 4.13 -43.08
N PRO A 196 9.90 2.80 -43.12
CA PRO A 196 10.21 2.03 -44.32
C PRO A 196 9.04 1.92 -45.33
N GLY A 197 8.00 2.75 -45.19
CA GLY A 197 6.79 2.79 -46.01
C GLY A 197 5.53 2.29 -45.29
N ARG A 198 4.35 2.77 -45.74
CA ARG A 198 3.05 2.52 -45.10
C ARG A 198 2.68 1.04 -44.95
N SER A 199 3.08 0.18 -45.88
CA SER A 199 2.72 -1.24 -45.87
C SER A 199 3.34 -1.99 -44.68
N LYS A 200 4.60 -1.69 -44.35
CA LYS A 200 5.32 -2.32 -43.22
C LYS A 200 4.97 -1.68 -41.88
N ASP A 201 4.72 -0.36 -41.87
CA ASP A 201 4.37 0.37 -40.65
C ASP A 201 2.97 0.04 -40.11
N ARG A 202 1.98 -0.15 -40.99
CA ARG A 202 0.59 -0.39 -40.59
C ARG A 202 0.39 -1.58 -39.64
N PRO A 203 0.92 -2.80 -39.90
CA PRO A 203 0.76 -3.93 -38.99
C PRO A 203 1.45 -3.72 -37.64
N LEU A 204 2.65 -3.13 -37.64
CA LEU A 204 3.39 -2.84 -36.40
C LEU A 204 2.69 -1.76 -35.57
N TRP A 205 2.14 -0.72 -36.20
CA TRP A 205 1.31 0.28 -35.52
C TRP A 205 0.05 -0.33 -34.92
N ALA A 206 -0.59 -1.28 -35.62
CA ALA A 206 -1.75 -2.00 -35.10
C ALA A 206 -1.40 -2.82 -33.86
N ARG A 207 -0.24 -3.49 -33.83
CA ARG A 207 0.31 -4.19 -32.65
C ARG A 207 0.51 -3.24 -31.47
N LEU A 208 1.24 -2.14 -31.69
CA LEU A 208 1.48 -1.11 -30.67
C LEU A 208 0.16 -0.53 -30.12
N SER A 209 -0.79 -0.20 -31.01
CA SER A 209 -2.09 0.34 -30.62
C SER A 209 -2.91 -0.66 -29.80
N LYS A 210 -2.88 -1.95 -30.18
CA LYS A 210 -3.53 -3.03 -29.44
C LYS A 210 -2.92 -3.19 -28.04
N ALA A 211 -1.59 -3.21 -27.93
CA ALA A 211 -0.89 -3.30 -26.65
C ALA A 211 -1.27 -2.15 -25.71
N ARG A 212 -1.25 -0.89 -26.20
CA ARG A 212 -1.68 0.28 -25.42
C ARG A 212 -3.13 0.19 -24.96
N SER A 213 -4.02 -0.29 -25.82
CA SER A 213 -5.45 -0.45 -25.49
C SER A 213 -5.66 -1.52 -24.42
N ALA A 214 -4.97 -2.66 -24.54
CA ALA A 214 -4.99 -3.74 -23.55
C ALA A 214 -4.46 -3.28 -22.19
N PHE A 215 -3.35 -2.52 -22.16
CA PHE A 215 -2.83 -1.91 -20.93
C PHE A 215 -3.86 -0.98 -20.28
N LYS A 216 -4.49 -0.08 -21.05
CA LYS A 216 -5.50 0.85 -20.54
C LYS A 216 -6.71 0.10 -19.97
N GLN A 217 -7.17 -0.95 -20.65
CA GLN A 217 -8.28 -1.77 -20.19
C GLN A 217 -7.93 -2.50 -18.87
N ARG A 218 -6.75 -3.11 -18.78
CA ARG A 218 -6.28 -3.77 -17.56
C ARG A 218 -6.16 -2.80 -16.39
N ARG A 219 -5.55 -1.63 -16.62
CA ARG A 219 -5.44 -0.57 -15.62
C ARG A 219 -6.83 -0.16 -15.12
N GLY A 220 -7.75 0.09 -16.06
CA GLY A 220 -9.14 0.42 -15.75
C GLY A 220 -9.83 -0.65 -14.91
N SER A 221 -9.72 -1.93 -15.31
CA SER A 221 -10.29 -3.05 -14.55
C SER A 221 -9.71 -3.13 -13.14
N HIS A 222 -8.38 -3.05 -13.01
CA HIS A 222 -7.72 -3.15 -11.72
C HIS A 222 -8.20 -2.08 -10.72
N PHE A 223 -8.27 -0.83 -11.15
CA PHE A 223 -8.78 0.24 -10.27
C PHE A 223 -10.28 0.11 -10.00
N ALA A 224 -11.07 -0.34 -10.99
CA ALA A 224 -12.49 -0.62 -10.78
C ALA A 224 -12.72 -1.78 -9.78
N ASP A 225 -11.88 -2.82 -9.82
CA ASP A 225 -11.89 -3.94 -8.87
C ASP A 225 -11.54 -3.46 -7.45
N LEU A 226 -10.48 -2.67 -7.31
CA LEU A 226 -10.10 -2.07 -6.02
C LEU A 226 -11.21 -1.19 -5.45
N ASP A 227 -11.85 -0.37 -6.28
CA ASP A 227 -12.95 0.49 -5.85
C ASP A 227 -14.19 -0.33 -5.47
N ARG A 228 -14.50 -1.41 -6.20
CA ARG A 228 -15.56 -2.37 -5.83
C ARG A 228 -15.28 -3.02 -4.49
N GLN A 229 -14.06 -3.52 -4.26
CA GLN A 229 -13.67 -4.14 -3.00
C GLN A 229 -13.78 -3.17 -1.82
N ARG A 230 -13.29 -1.93 -1.98
CA ARG A 230 -13.42 -0.88 -0.96
C ARG A 230 -14.88 -0.50 -0.69
N ALA A 231 -15.71 -0.43 -1.73
CA ALA A 231 -17.13 -0.14 -1.58
C ALA A 231 -17.88 -1.28 -0.86
N GLN A 232 -17.54 -2.54 -1.15
CA GLN A 232 -18.08 -3.71 -0.45
C GLN A 232 -17.66 -3.73 1.02
N ALA A 233 -16.37 -3.49 1.30
CA ALA A 233 -15.85 -3.37 2.66
C ALA A 233 -16.57 -2.27 3.45
N ARG A 234 -16.78 -1.11 2.81
CA ARG A 234 -17.55 0.00 3.41
C ARG A 234 -18.98 -0.41 3.75
N ARG A 235 -19.72 -0.99 2.79
CA ARG A 235 -21.09 -1.45 3.03
C ARG A 235 -21.16 -2.47 4.17
N ARG A 236 -20.23 -3.42 4.20
CA ARG A 236 -20.18 -4.40 5.30
C ARG A 236 -19.94 -3.73 6.65
N LYS A 237 -19.02 -2.76 6.71
CA LYS A 237 -18.77 -1.99 7.94
C LYS A 237 -19.97 -1.12 8.34
N GLU A 238 -20.69 -0.54 7.39
CA GLU A 238 -21.96 0.19 7.64
C GLU A 238 -23.01 -0.73 8.27
N GLU A 239 -23.18 -1.96 7.77
CA GLU A 239 -24.08 -2.98 8.35
C GLU A 239 -23.67 -3.37 9.77
N LEU A 240 -22.37 -3.58 10.01
CA LEU A 240 -21.85 -3.94 11.33
C LEU A 240 -22.04 -2.82 12.36
N VAL A 241 -21.85 -1.56 11.94
CA VAL A 241 -22.12 -0.39 12.79
C VAL A 241 -23.60 -0.31 13.13
N ALA A 242 -24.49 -0.48 12.16
CA ALA A 242 -25.94 -0.47 12.41
C ALA A 242 -26.35 -1.59 13.39
N ALA A 243 -25.81 -2.81 13.21
CA ALA A 243 -26.06 -3.91 14.14
C ALA A 243 -25.51 -3.65 15.55
N ALA A 244 -24.33 -3.04 15.67
CA ALA A 244 -23.77 -2.61 16.95
C ALA A 244 -24.64 -1.55 17.63
N GLU A 245 -25.11 -0.56 16.85
CA GLU A 245 -25.99 0.50 17.33
C GLU A 245 -27.37 -0.02 17.75
N GLU A 246 -27.87 -1.10 17.15
CA GLU A 246 -29.15 -1.70 17.55
C GLU A 246 -29.06 -2.41 18.90
N ILE A 247 -27.94 -3.07 19.19
CA ILE A 247 -27.78 -3.88 20.40
C ILE A 247 -27.15 -3.12 21.58
N GLN A 248 -26.66 -1.89 21.37
CA GLN A 248 -25.92 -1.12 22.38
C GLN A 248 -26.70 -0.86 23.69
N ASP A 249 -28.04 -0.87 23.61
CA ASP A 249 -28.96 -0.61 24.73
C ASP A 249 -29.56 -1.87 25.36
N SER A 250 -29.21 -3.05 24.85
CA SER A 250 -29.66 -4.32 25.42
C SER A 250 -29.18 -4.48 26.87
N GLU A 251 -30.02 -5.11 27.70
CA GLU A 251 -29.71 -5.53 29.08
C GLU A 251 -29.38 -7.02 29.17
N ASP A 252 -29.47 -7.77 28.06
CA ASP A 252 -28.94 -9.13 28.00
C ASP A 252 -27.41 -9.07 27.89
N TRP A 253 -26.76 -8.89 29.04
CA TRP A 253 -25.32 -8.65 29.14
C TRP A 253 -24.47 -9.78 28.54
N ALA A 254 -24.90 -11.03 28.71
CA ALA A 254 -24.14 -12.20 28.31
C ALA A 254 -24.26 -12.46 26.81
N GLU A 255 -25.47 -12.42 26.26
CA GLU A 255 -25.69 -12.63 24.83
C GLU A 255 -25.17 -11.46 24.01
N THR A 256 -25.47 -10.24 24.42
CA THR A 256 -25.04 -9.02 23.71
C THR A 256 -23.53 -8.88 23.72
N GLY A 257 -22.86 -9.25 24.82
CA GLY A 257 -21.40 -9.31 24.88
C GLY A 257 -20.78 -10.35 23.94
N ARG A 258 -21.47 -11.47 23.65
CA ARG A 258 -21.05 -12.42 22.60
C ARG A 258 -21.22 -11.81 21.21
N LYS A 259 -22.38 -11.19 20.94
CA LYS A 259 -22.67 -10.51 19.67
C LYS A 259 -21.65 -9.41 19.34
N PHE A 260 -21.28 -8.55 20.29
CA PHE A 260 -20.23 -7.55 20.07
C PHE A 260 -18.86 -8.16 19.71
N ARG A 261 -18.49 -9.30 20.31
CA ARG A 261 -17.28 -10.04 19.93
C ARG A 261 -17.35 -10.58 18.51
N ASP A 262 -18.50 -11.10 18.11
CA ASP A 262 -18.73 -11.59 16.75
C ASP A 262 -18.68 -10.46 15.72
N LEU A 263 -19.35 -9.33 16.01
CA LEU A 263 -19.30 -8.13 15.19
C LEU A 263 -17.87 -7.60 15.04
N MET A 264 -17.07 -7.60 16.11
CA MET A 264 -15.66 -7.18 16.04
C MET A 264 -14.81 -8.15 15.20
N ARG A 265 -15.10 -9.46 15.24
CA ARG A 265 -14.43 -10.44 14.37
C ARG A 265 -14.77 -10.15 12.90
N GLU A 266 -16.05 -9.92 12.61
CA GLU A 266 -16.50 -9.59 11.26
C GLU A 266 -15.98 -8.25 10.76
N TRP A 267 -15.86 -7.26 11.66
CA TRP A 267 -15.25 -5.96 11.36
C TRP A 267 -13.81 -6.11 10.88
N LYS A 268 -13.01 -6.93 11.58
CA LYS A 268 -11.62 -7.25 11.19
C LYS A 268 -11.56 -8.01 9.87
N ALA A 269 -12.57 -8.83 9.56
CA ALA A 269 -12.64 -9.61 8.32
C ALA A 269 -13.17 -8.82 7.11
N ALA A 270 -13.90 -7.72 7.32
CA ALA A 270 -14.56 -6.95 6.26
C ALA A 270 -13.61 -6.22 5.28
N GLY A 271 -12.30 -6.18 5.58
CA GLY A 271 -11.30 -5.46 4.77
C GLY A 271 -11.27 -3.96 5.06
N HIS A 272 -10.74 -3.17 4.12
CA HIS A 272 -10.54 -1.72 4.29
C HIS A 272 -11.44 -0.91 3.37
N ALA A 273 -12.21 0.02 3.96
CA ALA A 273 -12.85 1.10 3.22
C ALA A 273 -11.83 2.22 2.93
N PRO A 274 -12.17 3.25 2.14
CA PRO A 274 -11.29 4.42 2.03
C PRO A 274 -11.14 5.08 3.41
N ARG A 275 -9.90 5.46 3.76
CA ARG A 275 -9.48 5.82 5.13
C ARG A 275 -10.47 6.70 5.89
N ALA A 276 -10.86 7.84 5.30
CA ALA A 276 -11.76 8.79 5.95
C ALA A 276 -13.16 8.21 6.27
N GLN A 277 -13.64 7.22 5.53
CA GLN A 277 -14.89 6.54 5.85
C GLN A 277 -14.67 5.43 6.88
N ASP A 278 -13.55 4.72 6.79
CA ASP A 278 -13.17 3.67 7.73
C ASP A 278 -13.08 4.22 9.17
N ASP A 279 -12.40 5.35 9.33
CA ASP A 279 -12.21 6.02 10.63
C ASP A 279 -13.56 6.42 11.24
N ARG A 280 -14.44 7.05 10.45
CA ARG A 280 -15.79 7.45 10.91
C ARG A 280 -16.66 6.26 11.30
N LEU A 281 -16.60 5.18 10.55
CA LEU A 281 -17.34 3.96 10.86
C LEU A 281 -16.78 3.30 12.13
N TRP A 282 -15.46 3.32 12.32
CA TRP A 282 -14.81 2.81 13.52
C TRP A 282 -15.20 3.60 14.77
N GLU A 283 -15.19 4.93 14.70
CA GLU A 283 -15.61 5.79 15.81
C GLU A 283 -17.04 5.46 16.25
N ARG A 284 -17.97 5.28 15.30
CA ARG A 284 -19.35 4.88 15.61
C ARG A 284 -19.45 3.47 16.20
N PHE A 285 -18.72 2.51 15.64
CA PHE A 285 -18.68 1.14 16.16
C PHE A 285 -18.15 1.11 17.60
N SER A 286 -17.03 1.78 17.85
CA SER A 286 -16.42 1.87 19.18
C SER A 286 -17.37 2.56 20.15
N ALA A 287 -17.97 3.69 19.77
CA ALA A 287 -18.92 4.38 20.65
C ALA A 287 -20.11 3.50 21.05
N ALA A 288 -20.67 2.71 20.13
CA ALA A 288 -21.74 1.76 20.43
C ALA A 288 -21.28 0.64 21.37
N GLN A 289 -20.06 0.13 21.16
CA GLN A 289 -19.44 -0.87 22.02
C GLN A 289 -19.17 -0.32 23.43
N ASP A 290 -18.55 0.85 23.53
CA ASP A 290 -18.19 1.51 24.77
C ASP A 290 -19.45 1.79 25.60
N ARG A 291 -20.51 2.32 24.99
CA ARG A 291 -21.80 2.55 25.66
C ARG A 291 -22.36 1.28 26.32
N PHE A 292 -22.31 0.14 25.63
CA PHE A 292 -22.80 -1.12 26.19
C PHE A 292 -21.95 -1.60 27.37
N PHE A 293 -20.63 -1.61 27.23
CA PHE A 293 -19.74 -2.10 28.28
C PHE A 293 -19.69 -1.15 29.48
N ASP A 294 -19.76 0.16 29.28
CA ASP A 294 -19.85 1.16 30.35
C ASP A 294 -21.13 0.97 31.17
N ARG A 295 -22.28 0.77 30.52
CA ARG A 295 -23.54 0.46 31.20
C ARG A 295 -23.44 -0.83 32.02
N ARG A 296 -22.88 -1.89 31.42
CA ARG A 296 -22.69 -3.17 32.11
C ARG A 296 -21.81 -3.00 33.34
N HIS A 297 -20.70 -2.28 33.21
CA HIS A 297 -19.77 -2.01 34.31
C HIS A 297 -20.42 -1.16 35.40
N ALA A 298 -21.28 -0.20 35.05
CA ALA A 298 -22.04 0.57 36.03
C ALA A 298 -22.95 -0.34 36.86
N VAL A 299 -23.70 -1.25 36.23
CA VAL A 299 -24.59 -2.21 36.94
C VAL A 299 -23.77 -3.17 37.82
N GLU A 300 -22.65 -3.69 37.31
CA GLU A 300 -21.76 -4.54 38.11
C GLU A 300 -21.19 -3.77 39.31
N ALA A 301 -20.79 -2.51 39.13
CA ALA A 301 -20.26 -1.66 40.19
C ALA A 301 -21.30 -1.30 41.26
N GLU A 302 -22.56 -1.06 40.90
CA GLU A 302 -23.63 -0.84 41.88
C GLU A 302 -23.88 -2.08 42.73
N ARG A 303 -23.98 -3.26 42.10
CA ARG A 303 -24.12 -4.52 42.82
C ARG A 303 -22.93 -4.79 43.76
N ASP A 304 -21.72 -4.49 43.31
CA ASP A 304 -20.53 -4.67 44.14
C ASP A 304 -20.53 -3.70 45.35
N ARG A 305 -21.04 -2.47 45.20
CA ARG A 305 -21.25 -1.55 46.33
C ARG A 305 -22.30 -2.06 47.31
N GLU A 306 -23.41 -2.60 46.81
CA GLU A 306 -24.43 -3.23 47.67
C GLU A 306 -23.82 -4.38 48.47
N PHE A 307 -23.03 -5.25 47.82
CA PHE A 307 -22.37 -6.35 48.50
C PHE A 307 -21.36 -5.88 49.55
N GLU A 308 -20.58 -4.84 49.28
CA GLU A 308 -19.67 -4.26 50.28
C GLU A 308 -20.43 -3.62 51.45
N ALA A 309 -21.58 -2.99 51.21
CA ALA A 309 -22.44 -2.48 52.29
C ALA A 309 -23.00 -3.62 53.16
N ASN A 310 -23.46 -4.71 52.54
CA ASN A 310 -23.90 -5.92 53.23
C ASN A 310 -22.78 -6.58 54.03
N ALA A 311 -21.56 -6.61 53.49
CA ALA A 311 -20.39 -7.12 54.20
C ALA A 311 -20.11 -6.32 55.48
N LYS A 312 -20.18 -4.99 55.40
CA LYS A 312 -20.04 -4.12 56.57
C LYS A 312 -21.13 -4.38 57.61
N ALA A 313 -22.39 -4.50 57.20
CA ALA A 313 -23.49 -4.83 58.09
C ALA A 313 -23.28 -6.20 58.79
N LYS A 314 -22.76 -7.19 58.07
CA LYS A 314 -22.43 -8.50 58.63
C LYS A 314 -21.25 -8.46 59.62
N ASP A 315 -20.24 -7.64 59.38
CA ASP A 315 -19.18 -7.42 60.39
C ASP A 315 -19.75 -6.77 61.67
N GLU A 316 -20.62 -5.77 61.54
CA GLU A 316 -21.28 -5.11 62.68
C GLU A 316 -22.17 -6.10 63.49
N LEU A 317 -22.86 -7.01 62.79
CA LEU A 317 -23.63 -8.08 63.44
C LEU A 317 -22.73 -9.06 64.21
N LEU A 318 -21.61 -9.48 63.63
CA LEU A 318 -20.68 -10.38 64.31
C LEU A 318 -20.01 -9.74 65.53
N GLU A 319 -19.63 -8.46 65.44
CA GLU A 319 -19.04 -7.70 66.54
C GLU A 319 -20.03 -7.50 67.69
N SER A 320 -21.32 -7.26 67.37
CA SER A 320 -22.34 -7.04 68.39
C SER A 320 -22.86 -8.32 69.03
N TYR A 321 -23.09 -9.39 68.25
CA TYR A 321 -23.65 -10.65 68.75
C TYR A 321 -22.61 -11.62 69.28
N GLY A 322 -21.38 -11.64 68.74
CA GLY A 322 -20.34 -12.57 69.16
C GLY A 322 -20.07 -12.55 70.67
N PRO A 323 -19.71 -11.39 71.26
CA PRO A 323 -19.48 -11.27 72.69
C PRO A 323 -20.73 -11.56 73.54
N ARG A 324 -21.92 -11.23 73.04
CA ARG A 324 -23.19 -11.47 73.75
C ARG A 324 -23.51 -12.97 73.82
N ILE A 325 -23.24 -13.71 72.75
CA ILE A 325 -23.38 -15.17 72.70
C ILE A 325 -22.36 -15.82 73.64
N ASP A 326 -21.10 -15.37 73.61
CA ASP A 326 -20.04 -15.90 74.47
C ASP A 326 -20.30 -15.65 75.97
N ALA A 327 -20.96 -14.54 76.31
CA ALA A 327 -21.28 -14.15 77.69
C ALA A 327 -22.69 -14.59 78.15
N ALA A 328 -23.42 -15.38 77.36
CA ALA A 328 -24.77 -15.80 77.68
C ALA A 328 -24.82 -16.62 78.99
N GLY A 329 -25.79 -16.33 79.85
CA GLY A 329 -25.93 -17.00 81.16
C GLY A 329 -26.61 -18.37 81.08
N SER A 330 -27.23 -18.69 79.96
CA SER A 330 -27.89 -19.97 79.69
C SER A 330 -27.81 -20.34 78.20
N ILE A 331 -27.99 -21.64 77.89
CA ILE A 331 -28.04 -22.10 76.50
C ILE A 331 -29.25 -21.57 75.75
N ASP A 332 -30.41 -21.45 76.42
CA ASP A 332 -31.60 -20.91 75.77
C ASP A 332 -31.40 -19.46 75.34
N GLU A 333 -30.69 -18.67 76.15
CA GLU A 333 -30.28 -17.30 75.80
C GLU A 333 -29.27 -17.29 74.63
N ALA A 334 -28.24 -18.13 74.66
CA ALA A 334 -27.27 -18.25 73.57
C ALA A 334 -27.92 -18.67 72.24
N ARG A 335 -28.87 -19.60 72.28
CA ARG A 335 -29.68 -20.04 71.12
C ARG A 335 -30.65 -18.97 70.64
N GLY A 336 -31.21 -18.17 71.54
CA GLY A 336 -32.01 -17.00 71.20
C GLY A 336 -31.20 -15.98 70.41
N LEU A 337 -30.04 -15.58 70.95
CA LEU A 337 -29.13 -14.63 70.32
C LEU A 337 -28.56 -15.13 68.99
N LEU A 338 -28.23 -16.41 68.88
CA LEU A 338 -27.78 -17.01 67.62
C LEU A 338 -28.88 -17.01 66.56
N ARG A 339 -30.13 -17.31 66.93
CA ARG A 339 -31.27 -17.25 65.99
C ARG A 339 -31.53 -15.84 65.50
N GLU A 340 -31.51 -14.85 66.40
CA GLU A 340 -31.62 -13.44 66.00
C GLU A 340 -30.48 -12.99 65.08
N LEU A 341 -29.25 -13.44 65.35
CA LEU A 341 -28.10 -13.17 64.49
C LEU A 341 -28.30 -13.79 63.11
N GLN A 342 -28.74 -15.05 63.03
CA GLN A 342 -29.00 -15.76 61.78
C GLN A 342 -30.09 -15.07 60.95
N GLU A 343 -31.19 -14.65 61.57
CA GLU A 343 -32.26 -13.90 60.90
C GLU A 343 -31.71 -12.58 60.31
N ARG A 344 -31.03 -11.77 61.12
CA ARG A 344 -30.44 -10.50 60.65
C ARG A 344 -29.32 -10.69 59.63
N TRP A 345 -28.63 -11.82 59.68
CA TRP A 345 -27.58 -12.19 58.74
C TRP A 345 -28.13 -12.57 57.37
N GLU A 346 -29.29 -13.22 57.34
CA GLU A 346 -30.06 -13.48 56.12
C GLU A 346 -30.62 -12.17 55.56
N ASP A 347 -31.19 -11.31 56.40
CA ASP A 347 -31.72 -10.00 56.00
C ASP A 347 -30.64 -9.07 55.43
N ALA A 348 -29.41 -9.13 55.97
CA ALA A 348 -28.27 -8.37 55.45
C ALA A 348 -27.84 -8.81 54.04
N GLY A 349 -28.33 -9.94 53.51
CA GLY A 349 -28.14 -10.33 52.11
C GLY A 349 -26.74 -10.86 51.76
N PHE A 350 -26.33 -10.67 50.51
CA PHE A 350 -25.10 -11.26 49.95
C PHE A 350 -23.88 -10.35 50.15
N VAL A 351 -22.71 -10.97 50.33
CA VAL A 351 -21.40 -10.31 50.46
C VAL A 351 -20.55 -10.53 49.19
N PRO A 352 -19.45 -9.77 49.00
CA PRO A 352 -18.58 -9.93 47.86
C PRO A 352 -18.04 -11.36 47.80
N ARG A 353 -17.95 -11.93 46.60
CA ARG A 353 -17.54 -13.33 46.39
C ARG A 353 -16.21 -13.68 47.05
N SER A 354 -15.26 -12.74 47.08
CA SER A 354 -13.96 -12.92 47.74
C SER A 354 -14.06 -13.05 49.26
N LYS A 355 -15.06 -12.45 49.90
CA LYS A 355 -15.26 -12.47 51.35
C LYS A 355 -16.26 -13.53 51.81
N LYS A 356 -17.04 -14.10 50.88
CA LYS A 356 -18.10 -15.07 51.18
C LYS A 356 -17.64 -16.20 52.13
N GLN A 357 -16.56 -16.89 51.77
CA GLN A 357 -16.05 -18.00 52.57
C GLN A 357 -15.64 -17.56 53.98
N ALA A 358 -14.97 -16.41 54.10
CA ALA A 358 -14.53 -15.90 55.40
C ALA A 358 -15.73 -15.59 56.31
N TYR A 359 -16.81 -15.00 55.79
CA TYR A 359 -18.03 -14.76 56.56
C TYR A 359 -18.75 -16.06 56.93
N GLU A 360 -18.79 -17.05 56.04
CA GLU A 360 -19.34 -18.39 56.34
C GLU A 360 -18.57 -19.10 57.45
N GLU A 361 -17.24 -18.98 57.48
CA GLU A 361 -16.40 -19.53 58.55
C GLU A 361 -16.63 -18.82 59.89
N LYS A 362 -16.79 -17.48 59.87
CA LYS A 362 -17.07 -16.69 61.07
C LYS A 362 -18.40 -17.06 61.73
N ILE A 363 -19.49 -17.18 60.95
CA ILE A 363 -20.81 -17.57 61.50
C ILE A 363 -20.81 -19.02 61.96
N ARG A 364 -20.17 -19.93 61.21
CA ARG A 364 -20.00 -21.34 61.62
C ARG A 364 -19.26 -21.46 62.95
N GLY A 365 -18.20 -20.67 63.16
CA GLY A 365 -17.49 -20.66 64.43
C GLY A 365 -18.33 -20.19 65.62
N LEU A 366 -19.34 -19.34 65.41
CA LEU A 366 -20.33 -18.98 66.43
C LEU A 366 -21.33 -20.11 66.66
N GLU A 367 -21.84 -20.73 65.60
CA GLU A 367 -22.75 -21.87 65.67
C GLU A 367 -22.10 -23.05 66.39
N GLU A 368 -20.84 -23.37 66.07
CA GLU A 368 -20.07 -24.44 66.71
C GLU A 368 -19.88 -24.18 68.20
N ARG A 369 -19.59 -22.94 68.60
CA ARG A 369 -19.47 -22.56 70.02
C ARG A 369 -20.77 -22.75 70.79
N VAL A 370 -21.91 -22.33 70.24
CA VAL A 370 -23.23 -22.57 70.86
C VAL A 370 -23.54 -24.06 70.91
N ALA A 371 -23.23 -24.80 69.86
CA ALA A 371 -23.44 -26.24 69.82
C ALA A 371 -22.53 -27.00 70.81
N ASP A 372 -21.30 -26.55 71.02
CA ASP A 372 -20.39 -27.09 72.04
C ASP A 372 -20.89 -26.80 73.45
N ALA A 373 -21.38 -25.59 73.71
CA ALA A 373 -22.01 -25.23 74.97
C ALA A 373 -23.25 -26.10 75.25
N GLU A 374 -24.11 -26.31 74.24
CA GLU A 374 -25.27 -27.20 74.33
C GLU A 374 -24.86 -28.65 74.61
N ARG A 375 -23.85 -29.18 73.90
CA ARG A 375 -23.30 -30.51 74.17
C ARG A 375 -22.73 -30.63 75.59
N ALA A 376 -22.05 -29.60 76.09
CA ALA A 376 -21.50 -29.60 77.44
C ALA A 376 -22.62 -29.66 78.50
N GLU A 377 -23.66 -28.85 78.37
CA GLU A 377 -24.78 -28.89 79.32
C GLU A 377 -25.61 -30.16 79.22
N TRP A 378 -25.85 -30.66 78.00
CA TRP A 378 -26.51 -31.95 77.83
C TRP A 378 -25.73 -33.07 78.54
N ARG A 379 -24.39 -33.07 78.44
CA ARG A 379 -23.54 -34.03 79.18
C ARG A 379 -23.66 -33.86 80.71
N ARG A 380 -23.74 -32.64 81.22
CA ARG A 380 -23.94 -32.37 82.67
C ARG A 380 -25.33 -32.74 83.18
N THR A 381 -26.31 -32.73 82.30
CA THR A 381 -27.72 -32.99 82.59
C THR A 381 -28.22 -34.34 82.09
N ASP A 382 -27.32 -35.17 81.52
CA ASP A 382 -27.66 -36.44 80.88
C ASP A 382 -28.45 -37.33 81.86
N PRO A 383 -29.74 -37.59 81.59
CA PRO A 383 -30.60 -38.35 82.48
C PRO A 383 -30.10 -39.78 82.71
N GLU A 384 -29.48 -40.41 81.71
CA GLU A 384 -28.94 -41.76 81.86
C GLU A 384 -27.67 -41.77 82.71
N ALA A 385 -26.79 -40.79 82.53
CA ALA A 385 -25.59 -40.65 83.34
C ALA A 385 -25.93 -40.30 84.79
N ARG A 386 -26.89 -39.40 85.03
CA ARG A 386 -27.42 -39.10 86.38
C ARG A 386 -28.09 -40.32 87.00
N ALA A 387 -28.90 -41.07 86.26
CA ALA A 387 -29.50 -42.30 86.75
C ALA A 387 -28.45 -43.36 87.12
N ARG A 388 -27.32 -43.45 86.41
CA ARG A 388 -26.21 -44.35 86.78
C ARG A 388 -25.51 -43.91 88.07
N VAL A 389 -25.30 -42.60 88.26
CA VAL A 389 -24.79 -42.04 89.53
C VAL A 389 -25.75 -42.36 90.69
N GLU A 390 -27.06 -42.16 90.49
CA GLU A 390 -28.09 -42.49 91.47
C GLU A 390 -28.16 -44.01 91.77
N GLN A 391 -27.98 -44.87 90.76
CA GLN A 391 -27.91 -46.33 90.95
C GLN A 391 -26.70 -46.74 91.79
N PHE A 392 -25.52 -46.14 91.55
CA PHE A 392 -24.32 -46.41 92.35
C PHE A 392 -24.49 -45.92 93.80
N ALA A 393 -25.07 -44.73 93.99
CA ALA A 393 -25.39 -44.19 95.30
C ALA A 393 -26.41 -45.07 96.04
N GLY A 394 -27.50 -45.49 95.38
CA GLY A 394 -28.51 -46.37 95.95
C GLY A 394 -27.95 -47.74 96.35
N ARG A 395 -27.09 -48.33 95.52
CA ARG A 395 -26.43 -49.61 95.83
C ARG A 395 -25.49 -49.49 97.05
N ALA A 396 -24.80 -48.37 97.17
CA ALA A 396 -23.95 -48.08 98.33
C ALA A 396 -24.77 -47.91 99.62
N GLU A 397 -25.93 -47.25 99.56
CA GLU A 397 -26.85 -47.14 100.69
C GLU A 397 -27.40 -48.49 101.13
N ASP A 398 -27.79 -49.35 100.19
CA ASP A 398 -28.30 -50.69 100.50
C ASP A 398 -27.22 -51.56 101.17
N LEU A 399 -25.98 -51.51 100.68
CA LEU A 399 -24.85 -52.21 101.31
C LEU A 399 -24.54 -51.65 102.70
N ALA A 400 -24.63 -50.34 102.90
CA ALA A 400 -24.44 -49.71 104.21
C ALA A 400 -25.56 -50.09 105.20
N ARG A 401 -26.81 -50.19 104.75
CA ARG A 401 -27.93 -50.71 105.57
C ARG A 401 -27.68 -52.17 105.95
N GLN A 402 -27.29 -53.01 105.00
CA GLN A 402 -26.95 -54.41 105.25
C GLN A 402 -25.76 -54.56 106.21
N ALA A 403 -24.77 -53.69 106.13
CA ALA A 403 -23.65 -53.64 107.07
C ALA A 403 -24.13 -53.28 108.50
N ALA A 404 -25.00 -52.27 108.63
CA ALA A 404 -25.56 -51.86 109.91
C ALA A 404 -26.44 -52.97 110.55
N ASP A 405 -27.23 -53.67 109.74
CA ASP A 405 -28.04 -54.80 110.20
C ASP A 405 -27.18 -56.01 110.57
N ALA A 406 -26.09 -56.28 109.83
CA ALA A 406 -25.12 -57.32 110.16
C ALA A 406 -24.36 -57.03 111.47
N ALA A 407 -24.05 -55.75 111.74
CA ALA A 407 -23.44 -55.31 112.99
C ALA A 407 -24.39 -55.50 114.18
N LYS A 408 -25.67 -55.13 114.03
CA LYS A 408 -26.72 -55.38 115.05
C LYS A 408 -26.93 -56.88 115.33
N ALA A 409 -26.69 -57.73 114.33
CA ALA A 409 -26.78 -59.19 114.45
C ALA A 409 -25.49 -59.87 114.98
N GLY A 410 -24.48 -59.10 115.41
CA GLY A 410 -23.24 -59.62 116.00
C GLY A 410 -22.26 -60.27 115.01
N LYS A 411 -22.40 -60.01 113.71
CA LYS A 411 -21.55 -60.57 112.64
C LYS A 411 -20.51 -59.55 112.17
N GLU A 412 -19.58 -59.19 113.06
CA GLU A 412 -18.64 -58.07 112.85
C GLU A 412 -17.82 -58.17 111.55
N LYS A 413 -17.21 -59.33 111.25
CA LYS A 413 -16.46 -59.52 110.00
C LYS A 413 -17.29 -59.26 108.73
N LYS A 414 -18.58 -59.63 108.77
CA LYS A 414 -19.49 -59.42 107.63
C LYS A 414 -19.93 -57.96 107.53
N ALA A 415 -20.08 -57.27 108.65
CA ALA A 415 -20.38 -55.84 108.68
C ALA A 415 -19.20 -55.01 108.14
N GLU A 416 -17.96 -55.34 108.51
CA GLU A 416 -16.75 -54.68 107.99
C GLU A 416 -16.63 -54.87 106.47
N GLU A 417 -16.83 -56.09 105.97
CA GLU A 417 -16.75 -56.40 104.53
C GLU A 417 -17.82 -55.65 103.71
N LEU A 418 -19.07 -55.64 104.18
CA LEU A 418 -20.16 -54.90 103.52
C LEU A 418 -19.97 -53.39 103.60
N SER A 419 -19.40 -52.87 104.69
CA SER A 419 -19.06 -51.45 104.82
C SER A 419 -17.91 -51.05 103.88
N ALA A 420 -16.89 -51.89 103.73
CA ALA A 420 -15.81 -51.66 102.76
C ALA A 420 -16.34 -51.68 101.32
N GLN A 421 -17.26 -52.60 100.99
CA GLN A 421 -17.94 -52.61 99.70
C GLN A 421 -18.81 -51.36 99.50
N ALA A 422 -19.56 -50.93 100.52
CA ALA A 422 -20.36 -49.70 100.45
C ALA A 422 -19.49 -48.47 100.17
N GLU A 423 -18.33 -48.34 100.81
CA GLU A 423 -17.38 -47.26 100.55
C GLU A 423 -16.83 -47.30 99.12
N GLN A 424 -16.49 -48.47 98.57
CA GLN A 424 -16.07 -48.60 97.17
C GLN A 424 -17.16 -48.12 96.20
N TRP A 425 -18.42 -48.47 96.44
CA TRP A 425 -19.54 -48.00 95.61
C TRP A 425 -19.81 -46.49 95.78
N ARG A 426 -19.59 -45.90 96.97
CA ARG A 426 -19.64 -44.44 97.18
C ARG A 426 -18.51 -43.71 96.45
N GLU A 427 -17.34 -44.30 96.39
CA GLU A 427 -16.21 -43.75 95.65
C GLU A 427 -16.50 -43.77 94.15
N TRP A 428 -17.04 -44.87 93.61
CA TRP A 428 -17.47 -44.92 92.20
C TRP A 428 -18.60 -43.93 91.87
N ALA A 429 -19.56 -43.73 92.77
CA ALA A 429 -20.61 -42.73 92.59
C ALA A 429 -20.06 -41.30 92.57
N ARG A 430 -19.10 -40.99 93.47
CA ARG A 430 -18.41 -39.69 93.50
C ARG A 430 -17.57 -39.45 92.25
N THR A 431 -16.75 -40.41 91.85
CA THR A 431 -15.94 -40.30 90.63
C THR A 431 -16.82 -40.15 89.38
N ALA A 432 -17.98 -40.81 89.33
CA ALA A 432 -18.93 -40.64 88.23
C ALA A 432 -19.64 -39.27 88.24
N ASP A 433 -19.99 -38.73 89.41
CA ASP A 433 -20.56 -37.38 89.56
C ASP A 433 -19.55 -36.27 89.25
N GLU A 434 -18.29 -36.43 89.69
CA GLU A 434 -17.18 -35.53 89.36
C GLU A 434 -16.87 -35.57 87.87
N ALA A 435 -16.87 -36.76 87.24
CA ALA A 435 -16.70 -36.91 85.80
C ALA A 435 -17.83 -36.27 84.96
N LEU A 436 -19.01 -36.01 85.55
CA LEU A 436 -20.09 -35.25 84.91
C LEU A 436 -19.93 -33.73 85.08
N LYS A 437 -19.19 -33.27 86.10
CA LYS A 437 -18.97 -31.84 86.41
C LYS A 437 -17.73 -31.27 85.75
N ASP A 438 -16.66 -32.06 85.65
CA ASP A 438 -15.33 -31.63 85.16
C ASP A 438 -15.14 -31.74 83.63
N ARG A 439 -16.18 -32.06 82.85
CA ARG A 439 -16.05 -32.39 81.41
C ARG A 439 -16.85 -31.52 80.45
#